data_AF-A0A6J6ZNL4-F1
#
_entry.id   AF-A0A6J6ZNL4-F1
#
_cell.length_a   1.000
_cell.length_b   1.000
_cell.length_c   1.000
_cell.angle_alpha   90.00
_cell.angle_beta   90.00
_cell.angle_gamma   90.00
#
_symmetry.space_group_name_H-M   'P 1'
#
loop_
_entity.id
_entity.type
_entity.pdbx_description
1 polymer ?
#
loop_
_entity_poly.entity_id
_entity_poly.type
_entity_poly.pdbx_seq_one_letter_code
_entity_poly.pdbx_strand_id
1 'polypeptide(L)'
;MKRGRESGLNSQLLDRLLLTPERVVGIANGARKVSELEDPLGKVLRQSTLPNGLGLKQISVPFGVIGMVYEARPNVTVDAAVILLMSGNAALLRGSSSAASSNAILVDVMRSALAKTSISQDAVQLVPSEDRETVKALLHARGEVDLVIPRGSASLIRMVVDESTVPTIETGAGVCHVYVDEFADLAKALPILINSKTHRPSVCNAAETLLVHKAVADKFLPVALKALSDAGVILHTDIASQNIAKSNGVSCALATEENWSTEYGVLEMNVGIVDSLDAASEHIAKYGTQHTEAIVTESDASAARFIALSDCAAVMINASTRFTDGEEMGFGAEIGISNQKLHARGPMGLEAMTTTTWIVSGNGQIRN
;
A
#
# COMPACT_ATOMS: atom_id res chain seq x y z
N MET A 1 -25.18 -7.96 -3.23
CA MET A 1 -25.23 -9.40 -2.95
C MET A 1 -25.98 -10.22 -4.00
N LYS A 2 -27.30 -10.06 -4.20
CA LYS A 2 -28.07 -10.83 -5.22
C LYS A 2 -27.44 -10.77 -6.62
N ARG A 3 -27.24 -9.56 -7.16
CA ARG A 3 -26.55 -9.35 -8.46
C ARG A 3 -25.19 -10.05 -8.55
N GLY A 4 -24.38 -9.95 -7.49
CA GLY A 4 -23.05 -10.57 -7.45
C GLY A 4 -23.10 -12.09 -7.49
N ARG A 5 -24.09 -12.73 -6.85
CA ARG A 5 -24.29 -14.18 -6.93
C ARG A 5 -24.77 -14.59 -8.33
N GLU A 6 -25.71 -13.85 -8.90
CA GLU A 6 -26.24 -14.08 -10.25
C GLU A 6 -25.17 -13.88 -11.34
N SER A 7 -24.22 -12.97 -11.13
CA SER A 7 -23.08 -12.75 -12.02
C SER A 7 -21.89 -13.67 -11.76
N GLY A 8 -22.03 -14.70 -10.90
CA GLY A 8 -20.99 -15.68 -10.65
C GLY A 8 -19.74 -15.15 -9.91
N LEU A 9 -19.85 -14.09 -9.12
CA LEU A 9 -18.72 -13.63 -8.31
C LEU A 9 -18.32 -14.70 -7.28
N ASN A 10 -17.01 -14.92 -7.13
CA ASN A 10 -16.49 -15.85 -6.13
C ASN A 10 -16.80 -15.37 -4.69
N SER A 11 -16.66 -16.28 -3.73
CA SER A 11 -16.97 -16.01 -2.32
C SER A 11 -16.15 -14.87 -1.72
N GLN A 12 -14.87 -14.73 -2.11
CA GLN A 12 -13.99 -13.66 -1.64
C GLN A 12 -14.44 -12.28 -2.12
N LEU A 13 -14.83 -12.14 -3.39
CA LEU A 13 -15.37 -10.89 -3.94
C LEU A 13 -16.73 -10.56 -3.34
N LEU A 14 -17.58 -11.58 -3.11
CA LEU A 14 -18.85 -11.40 -2.42
C LEU A 14 -18.67 -10.92 -0.98
N ASP A 15 -17.69 -11.46 -0.25
CA ASP A 15 -17.36 -10.99 1.09
C ASP A 15 -16.87 -9.54 1.06
N ARG A 16 -15.98 -9.15 0.13
CA ARG A 16 -15.52 -7.76 -0.01
C ARG A 16 -16.65 -6.76 -0.31
N LEU A 17 -17.72 -7.20 -0.97
CA LEU A 17 -18.91 -6.39 -1.25
C LEU A 17 -19.90 -6.29 -0.08
N LEU A 18 -19.82 -7.18 0.90
CA LEU A 18 -20.81 -7.29 1.96
C LEU A 18 -20.69 -6.13 2.95
N LEU A 19 -21.81 -5.43 3.20
CA LEU A 19 -21.96 -4.49 4.31
C LEU A 19 -22.88 -5.11 5.36
N THR A 20 -22.32 -5.42 6.51
CA THR A 20 -23.07 -5.81 7.72
C THR A 20 -23.21 -4.61 8.65
N PRO A 21 -24.12 -4.63 9.65
CA PRO A 21 -24.21 -3.56 10.65
C PRO A 21 -22.86 -3.22 11.29
N GLU A 22 -22.07 -4.24 11.63
CA GLU A 22 -20.75 -4.08 12.25
C GLU A 22 -19.76 -3.39 11.30
N ARG A 23 -19.77 -3.75 10.01
CA ARG A 23 -18.92 -3.10 8.99
C ARG A 23 -19.33 -1.64 8.77
N VAL A 24 -20.62 -1.34 8.79
CA VAL A 24 -21.11 0.05 8.68
C VAL A 24 -20.68 0.88 9.89
N VAL A 25 -20.77 0.33 11.10
CA VAL A 25 -20.23 0.98 12.32
C VAL A 25 -18.72 1.18 12.20
N GLY A 26 -17.99 0.20 11.68
CA GLY A 26 -16.56 0.30 11.40
C GLY A 26 -16.22 1.46 10.46
N ILE A 27 -16.93 1.59 9.34
CA ILE A 27 -16.77 2.69 8.38
C ILE A 27 -17.02 4.04 9.06
N ALA A 28 -18.10 4.16 9.83
CA ALA A 28 -18.42 5.40 10.55
C ALA A 28 -17.36 5.75 11.60
N ASN A 29 -16.81 4.76 12.31
CA ASN A 29 -15.73 4.97 13.27
C ASN A 29 -14.43 5.38 12.57
N GLY A 30 -14.10 4.78 11.42
CA GLY A 30 -12.98 5.20 10.58
C GLY A 30 -13.08 6.67 10.19
N ALA A 31 -14.26 7.11 9.72
CA ALA A 31 -14.50 8.52 9.42
C ALA A 31 -14.28 9.45 10.64
N ARG A 32 -14.71 9.04 11.84
CA ARG A 32 -14.45 9.80 13.08
C ARG A 32 -12.97 9.88 13.42
N LYS A 33 -12.24 8.77 13.34
CA LYS A 33 -10.78 8.76 13.54
C LYS A 33 -10.09 9.75 12.60
N VAL A 34 -10.43 9.72 11.30
CA VAL A 34 -9.84 10.64 10.31
C VAL A 34 -10.15 12.10 10.65
N SER A 35 -11.33 12.39 11.18
CA SER A 35 -11.70 13.75 11.61
C SER A 35 -10.93 14.27 12.83
N GLU A 36 -10.30 13.38 13.59
CA GLU A 36 -9.47 13.71 14.76
C GLU A 36 -7.98 13.90 14.39
N LEU A 37 -7.59 13.57 13.15
CA LEU A 37 -6.22 13.76 12.66
C LEU A 37 -5.89 15.25 12.49
N GLU A 38 -4.61 15.58 12.58
CA GLU A 38 -4.12 16.94 12.38
C GLU A 38 -4.37 17.39 10.94
N ASP A 39 -4.88 18.62 10.78
CA ASP A 39 -5.07 19.24 9.47
C ASP A 39 -3.72 19.32 8.73
N PRO A 40 -3.57 18.69 7.55
CA PRO A 40 -2.31 18.66 6.81
C PRO A 40 -2.03 19.97 6.05
N LEU A 41 -2.97 20.92 6.01
CA LEU A 41 -2.89 22.13 5.18
C LEU A 41 -2.18 23.29 5.90
N GLY A 42 -1.53 24.14 5.11
CA GLY A 42 -0.88 25.36 5.60
C GLY A 42 0.39 25.12 6.42
N LYS A 43 0.90 23.88 6.49
CA LYS A 43 2.16 23.54 7.18
C LYS A 43 3.32 24.21 6.48
N VAL A 44 4.22 24.82 7.24
CA VAL A 44 5.43 25.44 6.69
C VAL A 44 6.48 24.36 6.50
N LEU A 45 6.83 24.08 5.25
CA LEU A 45 7.78 23.02 4.90
C LEU A 45 9.21 23.59 4.76
N ARG A 46 9.31 24.80 4.22
CA ARG A 46 10.58 25.52 4.04
C ARG A 46 10.35 27.00 4.25
N GLN A 47 11.31 27.68 4.86
CA GLN A 47 11.28 29.12 5.04
C GLN A 47 12.70 29.69 5.01
N SER A 48 12.90 30.77 4.27
CA SER A 48 14.19 31.46 4.19
C SER A 48 14.02 32.92 3.78
N THR A 49 15.08 33.70 3.95
CA THR A 49 15.17 35.06 3.39
C THR A 49 16.37 35.12 2.47
N LEU A 50 16.17 35.57 1.24
CA LEU A 50 17.24 35.71 0.25
C LEU A 50 18.14 36.91 0.57
N PRO A 51 19.37 36.95 0.03
CA PRO A 51 20.28 38.08 0.24
C PRO A 51 19.73 39.45 -0.19
N ASN A 52 18.79 39.49 -1.14
CA ASN A 52 18.11 40.71 -1.57
C ASN A 52 16.88 41.08 -0.70
N GLY A 53 16.65 40.37 0.40
CA GLY A 53 15.56 40.60 1.35
C GLY A 53 14.21 39.98 0.98
N LEU A 54 14.10 39.21 -0.10
CA LEU A 54 12.86 38.46 -0.38
C LEU A 54 12.65 37.36 0.67
N GLY A 55 11.47 37.34 1.30
CA GLY A 55 11.03 36.25 2.16
C GLY A 55 10.41 35.13 1.33
N LEU A 56 10.89 33.90 1.53
CA LEU A 56 10.38 32.70 0.90
C LEU A 56 9.73 31.81 1.96
N LYS A 57 8.52 31.32 1.67
CA LYS A 57 7.82 30.34 2.49
C LYS A 57 7.17 29.29 1.58
N GLN A 58 7.51 28.03 1.73
CA GLN A 58 6.81 26.92 1.08
C GLN A 58 5.80 26.33 2.08
N ILE A 59 4.54 26.23 1.67
CA ILE A 59 3.48 25.64 2.49
C ILE A 59 2.78 24.47 1.80
N SER A 60 2.21 23.55 2.59
CA SER A 60 1.30 22.51 2.07
C SER A 60 -0.06 23.09 1.67
N VAL A 61 -0.60 22.60 0.55
CA VAL A 61 -1.89 22.97 -0.04
C VAL A 61 -2.56 21.72 -0.64
N PRO A 62 -3.89 21.67 -0.80
CA PRO A 62 -4.52 20.53 -1.46
C PRO A 62 -4.06 20.41 -2.92
N PHE A 63 -4.22 19.23 -3.51
CA PHE A 63 -4.09 19.06 -4.95
C PHE A 63 -5.20 19.80 -5.70
N GLY A 64 -6.45 19.63 -5.24
CA GLY A 64 -7.64 20.12 -5.93
C GLY A 64 -8.68 19.01 -6.05
N VAL A 65 -8.76 18.37 -7.22
CA VAL A 65 -9.72 17.29 -7.51
C VAL A 65 -8.97 15.96 -7.66
N ILE A 66 -9.34 14.97 -6.86
CA ILE A 66 -8.74 13.63 -6.88
C ILE A 66 -9.77 12.59 -7.33
N GLY A 67 -9.43 11.85 -8.39
CA GLY A 67 -10.18 10.72 -8.91
C GLY A 67 -9.79 9.41 -8.25
N MET A 68 -10.74 8.72 -7.62
CA MET A 68 -10.53 7.40 -7.03
C MET A 68 -11.14 6.32 -7.92
N VAL A 69 -10.32 5.41 -8.45
CA VAL A 69 -10.81 4.26 -9.24
C VAL A 69 -10.65 2.99 -8.41
N TYR A 70 -11.75 2.33 -8.04
CA TYR A 70 -11.67 1.22 -7.09
C TYR A 70 -12.65 0.07 -7.34
N GLU A 71 -12.28 -1.12 -6.87
CA GLU A 71 -13.03 -2.36 -7.13
C GLU A 71 -13.56 -3.05 -5.86
N ALA A 72 -14.81 -3.51 -5.96
CA ALA A 72 -15.44 -4.53 -5.12
C ALA A 72 -15.37 -4.29 -3.59
N ARG A 73 -15.23 -3.03 -3.14
CA ARG A 73 -15.17 -2.65 -1.71
C ARG A 73 -15.96 -1.37 -1.44
N PRO A 74 -17.23 -1.46 -1.03
CA PRO A 74 -18.05 -0.27 -0.79
C PRO A 74 -17.48 0.67 0.29
N ASN A 75 -16.77 0.13 1.30
CA ASN A 75 -16.15 0.94 2.34
C ASN A 75 -15.14 1.97 1.80
N VAL A 76 -14.42 1.64 0.73
CA VAL A 76 -13.43 2.53 0.09
C VAL A 76 -14.09 3.83 -0.39
N THR A 77 -15.37 3.80 -0.75
CA THR A 77 -16.15 4.99 -1.10
C THR A 77 -16.11 6.05 0.01
N VAL A 78 -16.24 5.62 1.27
CA VAL A 78 -16.24 6.52 2.42
C VAL A 78 -14.82 6.81 2.87
N ASP A 79 -13.98 5.78 3.00
CA ASP A 79 -12.60 5.91 3.48
C ASP A 79 -11.83 6.92 2.61
N ALA A 80 -11.91 6.80 1.29
CA ALA A 80 -11.27 7.74 0.37
C ALA A 80 -11.91 9.14 0.46
N ALA A 81 -13.23 9.25 0.45
CA ALA A 81 -13.90 10.56 0.52
C ALA A 81 -13.51 11.35 1.76
N VAL A 82 -13.45 10.71 2.94
CA VAL A 82 -13.13 11.41 4.20
C VAL A 82 -11.67 11.84 4.23
N ILE A 83 -10.73 11.00 3.79
CA ILE A 83 -9.30 11.36 3.67
C ILE A 83 -9.12 12.54 2.71
N LEU A 84 -9.81 12.51 1.57
CA LEU A 84 -9.70 13.57 0.56
C LEU A 84 -10.31 14.89 1.05
N LEU A 85 -11.48 14.85 1.69
CA LEU A 85 -12.10 16.03 2.29
C LEU A 85 -11.22 16.64 3.39
N MET A 86 -10.65 15.81 4.28
CA MET A 86 -9.79 16.27 5.37
C MET A 86 -8.45 16.83 4.88
N SER A 87 -8.00 16.44 3.68
CA SER A 87 -6.82 17.01 3.02
C SER A 87 -7.17 18.17 2.07
N GLY A 88 -8.41 18.67 2.10
CA GLY A 88 -8.86 19.83 1.32
C GLY A 88 -9.14 19.55 -0.16
N ASN A 89 -9.25 18.29 -0.56
CA ASN A 89 -9.50 17.87 -1.93
C ASN A 89 -10.97 17.52 -2.17
N ALA A 90 -11.46 17.78 -3.39
CA ALA A 90 -12.70 17.19 -3.87
C ALA A 90 -12.47 15.72 -4.29
N ALA A 91 -13.44 14.86 -3.97
CA ALA A 91 -13.39 13.43 -4.24
C ALA A 91 -14.31 13.06 -5.40
N LEU A 92 -13.71 12.58 -6.50
CA LEU A 92 -14.41 12.03 -7.65
C LEU A 92 -14.30 10.49 -7.62
N LEU A 93 -15.35 9.83 -7.16
CA LEU A 93 -15.33 8.41 -6.82
C LEU A 93 -15.87 7.56 -7.98
N ARG A 94 -15.04 6.66 -8.52
CA ARG A 94 -15.44 5.70 -9.57
C ARG A 94 -15.24 4.27 -9.05
N GLY A 95 -16.27 3.76 -8.38
CA GLY A 95 -16.31 2.37 -7.93
C GLY A 95 -16.75 1.37 -9.01
N SER A 96 -16.59 0.07 -8.76
CA SER A 96 -17.06 -0.99 -9.65
C SER A 96 -18.59 -1.08 -9.71
N SER A 97 -19.13 -1.47 -10.87
CA SER A 97 -20.57 -1.68 -11.09
C SER A 97 -21.20 -2.70 -10.12
N SER A 98 -20.40 -3.67 -9.66
CA SER A 98 -20.82 -4.66 -8.65
C SER A 98 -21.24 -4.03 -7.31
N ALA A 99 -20.69 -2.85 -6.98
CA ALA A 99 -20.97 -2.08 -5.76
C ALA A 99 -21.86 -0.85 -6.01
N ALA A 100 -22.32 -0.61 -7.24
CA ALA A 100 -22.97 0.65 -7.66
C ALA A 100 -24.07 1.13 -6.70
N SER A 101 -24.99 0.24 -6.31
CA SER A 101 -26.12 0.61 -5.42
C SER A 101 -25.68 0.96 -4.00
N SER A 102 -24.64 0.27 -3.49
CA SER A 102 -24.08 0.58 -2.18
C SER A 102 -23.32 1.91 -2.23
N ASN A 103 -22.51 2.13 -3.26
CA ASN A 103 -21.75 3.36 -3.42
C ASN A 103 -22.66 4.58 -3.56
N ALA A 104 -23.76 4.47 -4.32
CA ALA A 104 -24.75 5.53 -4.45
C ALA A 104 -25.32 5.96 -3.09
N ILE A 105 -25.79 5.01 -2.28
CA ILE A 105 -26.32 5.29 -0.93
C ILE A 105 -25.25 5.92 -0.03
N LEU A 106 -24.02 5.41 -0.07
CA LEU A 106 -22.93 5.95 0.75
C LEU A 106 -22.61 7.40 0.37
N VAL A 107 -22.57 7.71 -0.93
CA VAL A 107 -22.36 9.07 -1.43
C VAL A 107 -23.53 9.99 -1.08
N ASP A 108 -24.77 9.52 -1.21
CA ASP A 108 -25.96 10.30 -0.82
C ASP A 108 -25.94 10.68 0.67
N VAL A 109 -25.54 9.75 1.54
CA VAL A 109 -25.38 10.00 2.97
C VAL A 109 -24.29 11.04 3.23
N MET A 110 -23.12 10.92 2.58
CA MET A 110 -22.03 11.90 2.72
C MET A 110 -22.44 13.28 2.22
N ARG A 111 -23.06 13.37 1.04
CA ARG A 111 -23.58 14.64 0.48
C ARG A 111 -24.65 15.26 1.38
N SER A 112 -25.52 14.45 1.99
CA SER A 112 -26.53 14.93 2.94
C SER A 112 -25.91 15.47 4.24
N ALA A 113 -24.77 14.94 4.66
CA ALA A 113 -24.01 15.48 5.78
C ALA A 113 -23.34 16.81 5.41
N LEU A 114 -22.69 16.88 4.23
CA LEU A 114 -22.06 18.11 3.73
C LEU A 114 -23.05 19.28 3.59
N ALA A 115 -24.30 19.01 3.22
CA ALA A 115 -25.37 20.01 3.13
C ALA A 115 -25.62 20.79 4.43
N LYS A 116 -25.16 20.26 5.58
CA LYS A 116 -25.28 20.87 6.91
C LYS A 116 -24.05 21.70 7.28
N THR A 117 -23.11 21.88 6.35
CA THR A 117 -21.83 22.56 6.54
C THR A 117 -21.65 23.65 5.48
N SER A 118 -20.53 24.38 5.53
CA SER A 118 -20.15 25.34 4.48
C SER A 118 -19.49 24.68 3.26
N ILE A 119 -19.19 23.39 3.30
CA ILE A 119 -18.55 22.66 2.21
C ILE A 119 -19.62 22.28 1.18
N SER A 120 -19.35 22.55 -0.11
CA SER A 120 -20.26 22.16 -1.19
C SER A 120 -20.48 20.65 -1.19
N GLN A 121 -21.73 20.22 -1.42
CA GLN A 121 -22.04 18.80 -1.61
C GLN A 121 -21.28 18.21 -2.80
N ASP A 122 -20.93 19.04 -3.79
CA ASP A 122 -20.20 18.64 -5.00
C ASP A 122 -18.71 18.41 -4.76
N ALA A 123 -18.22 18.63 -3.53
CA ALA A 123 -16.91 18.15 -3.10
C ALA A 123 -16.84 16.62 -3.05
N VAL A 124 -17.97 15.91 -3.07
CA VAL A 124 -18.03 14.45 -3.22
C VAL A 124 -18.97 14.09 -4.35
N GLN A 125 -18.45 13.43 -5.37
CA GLN A 125 -19.21 13.00 -6.55
C GLN A 125 -18.97 11.54 -6.88
N LEU A 126 -20.02 10.87 -7.33
CA LEU A 126 -19.96 9.49 -7.80
C LEU A 126 -19.97 9.49 -9.33
N VAL A 127 -18.89 8.99 -9.93
CA VAL A 127 -18.82 8.77 -11.38
C VAL A 127 -19.66 7.53 -11.73
N PRO A 128 -20.51 7.60 -12.77
CA PRO A 128 -21.31 6.46 -13.23
C PRO A 128 -20.43 5.23 -13.51
N SER A 129 -20.93 4.04 -13.16
CA SER A 129 -20.16 2.79 -13.18
C SER A 129 -20.70 1.76 -14.18
N GLU A 130 -21.77 2.11 -14.89
CA GLU A 130 -22.47 1.28 -15.88
C GLU A 130 -21.55 0.93 -17.06
N ASP A 131 -20.68 1.86 -17.45
CA ASP A 131 -19.73 1.72 -18.54
C ASP A 131 -18.29 1.84 -18.04
N ARG A 132 -17.37 1.09 -18.66
CA ARG A 132 -15.92 1.26 -18.48
C ARG A 132 -15.40 2.53 -19.14
N GLU A 133 -16.10 3.10 -20.11
CA GLU A 133 -15.70 4.36 -20.75
C GLU A 133 -15.63 5.54 -19.76
N THR A 134 -16.37 5.49 -18.65
CA THR A 134 -16.26 6.51 -17.59
C THR A 134 -14.94 6.47 -16.85
N VAL A 135 -14.28 5.30 -16.78
CA VAL A 135 -12.91 5.21 -16.25
C VAL A 135 -11.99 5.97 -17.18
N LYS A 136 -12.02 5.67 -18.48
CA LYS A 136 -11.16 6.34 -19.47
C LYS A 136 -11.40 7.85 -19.48
N ALA A 137 -12.65 8.29 -19.45
CA ALA A 137 -12.96 9.71 -19.36
C ALA A 137 -12.29 10.36 -18.14
N LEU A 138 -12.39 9.74 -16.96
CA LEU A 138 -11.72 10.20 -15.73
C LEU A 138 -10.19 10.20 -15.88
N LEU A 139 -9.60 9.13 -16.43
CA LEU A 139 -8.15 8.99 -16.62
C LEU A 139 -7.57 10.01 -17.60
N HIS A 140 -8.40 10.56 -18.49
CA HIS A 140 -8.01 11.51 -19.52
C HIS A 140 -8.43 12.97 -19.22
N ALA A 141 -9.09 13.22 -18.09
CA ALA A 141 -9.61 14.54 -17.69
C ALA A 141 -8.52 15.50 -17.15
N ARG A 142 -7.33 15.50 -17.76
CA ARG A 142 -6.22 16.38 -17.36
C ARG A 142 -6.65 17.84 -17.51
N GLY A 143 -6.46 18.62 -16.45
CA GLY A 143 -6.89 20.03 -16.37
C GLY A 143 -8.22 20.22 -15.64
N GLU A 144 -8.97 19.14 -15.40
CA GLU A 144 -10.16 19.11 -14.55
C GLU A 144 -9.95 18.23 -13.30
N VAL A 145 -9.12 17.19 -13.43
CA VAL A 145 -8.70 16.30 -12.36
C VAL A 145 -7.19 16.40 -12.20
N ASP A 146 -6.73 16.62 -10.96
CA ASP A 146 -5.33 16.88 -10.64
C ASP A 146 -4.55 15.58 -10.39
N LEU A 147 -5.23 14.54 -9.89
CA LEU A 147 -4.62 13.27 -9.52
C LEU A 147 -5.64 12.13 -9.63
N VAL A 148 -5.20 10.96 -10.10
CA VAL A 148 -5.95 9.70 -9.99
C VAL A 148 -5.21 8.70 -9.11
N ILE A 149 -5.97 7.94 -8.31
CA ILE A 149 -5.45 6.86 -7.47
C ILE A 149 -6.27 5.59 -7.73
N PRO A 150 -5.66 4.52 -8.28
CA PRO A 150 -6.28 3.21 -8.39
C PRO A 150 -6.19 2.44 -7.07
N ARG A 151 -7.26 1.73 -6.69
CA ARG A 151 -7.30 0.76 -5.58
C ARG A 151 -8.03 -0.50 -6.01
N GLY A 152 -7.31 -1.55 -6.38
CA GLY A 152 -7.93 -2.77 -6.85
C GLY A 152 -6.96 -3.87 -7.22
N SER A 153 -7.32 -4.65 -8.22
CA SER A 153 -6.46 -5.68 -8.80
C SER A 153 -5.22 -5.08 -9.47
N ALA A 154 -4.14 -5.87 -9.59
CA ALA A 154 -2.95 -5.48 -10.33
C ALA A 154 -3.29 -5.07 -11.79
N SER A 155 -4.27 -5.73 -12.41
CA SER A 155 -4.76 -5.37 -13.74
C SER A 155 -5.44 -4.00 -13.78
N LEU A 156 -6.20 -3.62 -12.75
CA LEU A 156 -6.80 -2.30 -12.67
C LEU A 156 -5.74 -1.23 -12.52
N ILE A 157 -4.81 -1.43 -11.58
CA ILE A 157 -3.72 -0.49 -11.30
C ILE A 157 -2.89 -0.27 -12.57
N ARG A 158 -2.48 -1.36 -13.23
CA ARG A 158 -1.73 -1.29 -14.49
C ARG A 158 -2.48 -0.55 -15.59
N MET A 159 -3.77 -0.82 -15.78
CA MET A 159 -4.57 -0.09 -16.76
C MET A 159 -4.60 1.42 -16.46
N VAL A 160 -4.78 1.80 -15.20
CA VAL A 160 -4.78 3.22 -14.81
C VAL A 160 -3.42 3.87 -15.06
N VAL A 161 -2.33 3.20 -14.68
CA VAL A 161 -0.97 3.70 -14.86
C VAL A 161 -0.59 3.81 -16.35
N ASP A 162 -0.95 2.82 -17.16
CA ASP A 162 -0.58 2.75 -18.58
C ASP A 162 -1.44 3.70 -19.45
N GLU A 163 -2.71 3.94 -19.10
CA GLU A 163 -3.64 4.73 -19.93
C GLU A 163 -3.80 6.19 -19.48
N SER A 164 -3.54 6.52 -18.22
CA SER A 164 -3.91 7.84 -17.69
C SER A 164 -3.03 8.98 -18.20
N THR A 165 -3.67 10.05 -18.65
CA THR A 165 -3.00 11.34 -18.87
C THR A 165 -3.04 12.20 -17.62
N VAL A 166 -4.00 12.00 -16.71
CA VAL A 166 -3.97 12.63 -15.38
C VAL A 166 -2.79 12.06 -14.57
N PRO A 167 -2.03 12.87 -13.81
CA PRO A 167 -1.02 12.34 -12.89
C PRO A 167 -1.62 11.25 -12.00
N THR A 168 -0.86 10.18 -11.78
CA THR A 168 -1.34 9.03 -11.01
C THR A 168 -0.36 8.73 -9.86
N ILE A 169 -0.90 8.37 -8.70
CA ILE A 169 -0.14 7.68 -7.67
C ILE A 169 -0.62 6.24 -7.61
N GLU A 170 0.24 5.32 -8.02
CA GLU A 170 -0.07 3.89 -8.04
C GLU A 170 0.05 3.29 -6.65
N THR A 171 -0.84 2.34 -6.34
CA THR A 171 -0.65 1.43 -5.21
C THR A 171 0.01 0.16 -5.72
N GLY A 172 1.16 -0.18 -5.16
CA GLY A 172 2.03 -1.23 -5.68
C GLY A 172 1.53 -2.65 -5.47
N ALA A 173 1.99 -3.56 -6.34
CA ALA A 173 2.02 -5.00 -6.04
C ALA A 173 2.99 -5.29 -4.88
N GLY A 174 2.86 -6.47 -4.29
CA GLY A 174 3.38 -6.79 -2.96
C GLY A 174 4.30 -8.01 -2.85
N VAL A 175 5.32 -8.16 -3.71
CA VAL A 175 6.32 -9.24 -3.56
C VAL A 175 7.35 -8.82 -2.49
N CYS A 176 6.98 -9.03 -1.23
CA CYS A 176 7.76 -8.63 -0.07
C CYS A 176 8.66 -9.77 0.42
N HIS A 177 9.84 -9.45 0.93
CA HIS A 177 10.80 -10.43 1.44
C HIS A 177 11.02 -10.32 2.95
N VAL A 178 11.30 -11.46 3.57
CA VAL A 178 11.95 -11.54 4.88
C VAL A 178 13.31 -12.20 4.68
N TYR A 179 14.39 -11.46 4.97
CA TYR A 179 15.76 -11.95 4.95
C TYR A 179 16.24 -12.23 6.38
N VAL A 180 16.70 -13.45 6.64
CA VAL A 180 17.30 -13.86 7.90
C VAL A 180 18.82 -13.90 7.74
N ASP A 181 19.49 -12.91 8.34
CA ASP A 181 20.93 -12.68 8.23
C ASP A 181 21.78 -13.69 9.00
N GLU A 182 23.08 -13.72 8.74
CA GLU A 182 24.06 -14.53 9.48
C GLU A 182 24.03 -14.25 10.99
N PHE A 183 23.82 -12.99 11.37
CA PHE A 183 23.83 -12.52 12.76
C PHE A 183 22.43 -12.44 13.38
N ALA A 184 21.43 -13.11 12.79
CA ALA A 184 20.06 -13.07 13.27
C ALA A 184 19.89 -13.76 14.64
N ASP A 185 19.12 -13.14 15.53
CA ASP A 185 18.47 -13.87 16.61
C ASP A 185 17.33 -14.73 16.02
N LEU A 186 17.60 -16.03 15.89
CA LEU A 186 16.67 -16.98 15.29
C LEU A 186 15.35 -17.11 16.07
N ALA A 187 15.36 -16.81 17.38
CA ALA A 187 14.15 -16.80 18.19
C ALA A 187 13.24 -15.60 17.85
N LYS A 188 13.81 -14.47 17.42
CA LYS A 188 13.05 -13.34 16.86
C LYS A 188 12.63 -13.59 15.42
N ALA A 189 13.50 -14.23 14.62
CA ALA A 189 13.24 -14.45 13.19
C ALA A 189 11.97 -15.27 12.93
N LEU A 190 11.73 -16.33 13.71
CA LEU A 190 10.58 -17.21 13.51
C LEU A 190 9.22 -16.49 13.66
N PRO A 191 8.90 -15.81 14.78
CA PRO A 191 7.62 -15.10 14.90
C PRO A 191 7.47 -13.95 13.90
N ILE A 192 8.56 -13.26 13.53
CA ILE A 192 8.54 -12.23 12.48
C ILE A 192 8.12 -12.83 11.14
N LEU A 193 8.77 -13.93 10.72
CA LEU A 193 8.45 -14.65 9.50
C LEU A 193 6.99 -15.11 9.48
N ILE A 194 6.55 -15.79 10.55
CA ILE A 194 5.19 -16.31 10.64
C ILE A 194 4.17 -15.18 10.58
N ASN A 195 4.36 -14.11 11.36
CA ASN A 195 3.45 -12.96 11.31
C ASN A 195 3.42 -12.32 9.91
N SER A 196 4.58 -12.16 9.27
CA SER A 196 4.70 -11.56 7.94
C SER A 196 3.90 -12.32 6.89
N LYS A 197 3.82 -13.66 6.98
CA LYS A 197 3.05 -14.47 6.01
C LYS A 197 1.60 -14.74 6.42
N THR A 198 1.36 -15.17 7.66
CA THR A 198 0.11 -15.84 8.04
C THR A 198 -0.92 -14.91 8.65
N HIS A 199 -0.53 -13.71 9.12
CA HIS A 199 -1.46 -12.78 9.76
C HIS A 199 -2.60 -12.35 8.82
N ARG A 200 -2.27 -11.96 7.59
CA ARG A 200 -3.24 -11.61 6.56
C ARG A 200 -2.63 -11.84 5.16
N PRO A 201 -2.71 -13.05 4.60
CA PRO A 201 -2.00 -13.39 3.36
C PRO A 201 -2.45 -12.62 2.12
N SER A 202 -3.65 -12.00 2.15
CA SER A 202 -4.28 -11.34 1.00
C SER A 202 -4.02 -9.83 0.89
N VAL A 203 -3.10 -9.28 1.68
CA VAL A 203 -2.66 -7.88 1.59
C VAL A 203 -1.25 -7.79 1.01
N CYS A 204 -0.97 -6.68 0.33
CA CYS A 204 0.26 -6.44 -0.44
C CYS A 204 1.55 -6.33 0.39
N ASN A 205 1.46 -6.30 1.72
CA ASN A 205 2.63 -6.29 2.60
C ASN A 205 2.85 -7.65 3.29
N ALA A 206 2.12 -8.71 2.88
CA ALA A 206 2.43 -10.06 3.31
C ALA A 206 3.75 -10.51 2.67
N ALA A 207 4.60 -11.21 3.42
CA ALA A 207 5.84 -11.74 2.86
C ALA A 207 5.55 -12.86 1.84
N GLU A 208 6.13 -12.78 0.66
CA GLU A 208 5.99 -13.79 -0.40
C GLU A 208 7.24 -14.65 -0.56
N THR A 209 8.40 -14.15 -0.09
CA THR A 209 9.67 -14.87 -0.17
C THR A 209 10.44 -14.78 1.15
N LEU A 210 10.97 -15.93 1.60
CA LEU A 210 11.92 -16.04 2.71
C LEU A 210 13.31 -16.30 2.12
N LEU A 211 14.27 -15.43 2.45
CA LEU A 211 15.69 -15.62 2.14
C LEU A 211 16.43 -15.90 3.45
N VAL A 212 17.29 -16.93 3.46
CA VAL A 212 18.07 -17.29 4.66
C VAL A 212 19.54 -17.33 4.33
N HIS A 213 20.37 -16.67 5.13
CA HIS A 213 21.80 -16.74 4.96
C HIS A 213 22.31 -18.17 5.20
N LYS A 214 23.18 -18.66 4.33
CA LYS A 214 23.71 -20.04 4.39
C LYS A 214 24.29 -20.44 5.75
N ALA A 215 24.91 -19.51 6.48
CA ALA A 215 25.54 -19.78 7.76
C ALA A 215 24.55 -20.18 8.87
N VAL A 216 23.27 -19.80 8.73
CA VAL A 216 22.21 -20.13 9.69
C VAL A 216 21.15 -21.06 9.12
N ALA A 217 21.21 -21.36 7.82
CA ALA A 217 20.23 -22.18 7.10
C ALA A 217 19.96 -23.54 7.78
N ASP A 218 21.01 -24.30 8.08
CA ASP A 218 20.88 -25.64 8.70
C ASP A 218 20.25 -25.60 10.11
N LYS A 219 20.37 -24.47 10.81
CA LYS A 219 19.79 -24.28 12.15
C LYS A 219 18.35 -23.75 12.10
N PHE A 220 18.09 -22.83 11.18
CA PHE A 220 16.82 -22.10 11.13
C PHE A 220 15.77 -22.77 10.24
N LEU A 221 16.15 -23.21 9.03
CA LEU A 221 15.20 -23.71 8.05
C LEU A 221 14.40 -24.93 8.51
N PRO A 222 14.95 -25.93 9.24
CA PRO A 222 14.14 -27.04 9.75
C PRO A 222 12.94 -26.56 10.59
N VAL A 223 13.17 -25.56 11.45
CA VAL A 223 12.13 -25.00 12.33
C VAL A 223 11.18 -24.11 11.54
N ALA A 224 11.70 -23.23 10.67
CA ALA A 224 10.91 -22.30 9.88
C ALA A 224 9.98 -23.02 8.88
N LEU A 225 10.50 -23.99 8.13
CA LEU A 225 9.73 -24.77 7.15
C LEU A 225 8.63 -25.59 7.83
N LYS A 226 8.92 -26.20 8.99
CA LYS A 226 7.93 -26.92 9.76
C LYS A 226 6.82 -25.99 10.25
N ALA A 227 7.16 -24.85 10.82
CA ALA A 227 6.18 -23.87 11.31
C ALA A 227 5.30 -23.29 10.19
N LEU A 228 5.87 -22.97 9.02
CA LEU A 228 5.11 -22.53 7.85
C LEU A 228 4.17 -23.62 7.34
N SER A 229 4.66 -24.86 7.22
CA SER A 229 3.85 -25.99 6.78
C SER A 229 2.71 -26.31 7.76
N ASP A 230 2.96 -26.27 9.06
CA ASP A 230 1.94 -26.48 10.10
C ASP A 230 0.88 -25.36 10.11
N ALA A 231 1.25 -24.14 9.68
CA ALA A 231 0.33 -23.04 9.44
C ALA A 231 -0.42 -23.14 8.10
N GLY A 232 -0.21 -24.21 7.33
CA GLY A 232 -0.89 -24.46 6.05
C GLY A 232 -0.29 -23.73 4.85
N VAL A 233 0.95 -23.22 4.96
CA VAL A 233 1.64 -22.55 3.85
C VAL A 233 2.20 -23.59 2.87
N ILE A 234 1.86 -23.45 1.58
CA ILE A 234 2.46 -24.23 0.50
C ILE A 234 3.83 -23.62 0.17
N LEU A 235 4.86 -24.46 0.17
CA LEU A 235 6.25 -24.01 0.08
C LEU A 235 6.85 -24.32 -1.30
N HIS A 236 7.41 -23.28 -1.93
CA HIS A 236 8.21 -23.37 -3.14
C HIS A 236 9.66 -23.07 -2.76
N THR A 237 10.57 -24.01 -3.02
CA THR A 237 11.94 -23.99 -2.46
C THR A 237 12.98 -23.99 -3.55
N ASP A 238 14.13 -23.35 -3.31
CA ASP A 238 15.34 -23.67 -4.09
C ASP A 238 15.82 -25.10 -3.79
N ILE A 239 16.83 -25.58 -4.54
CA ILE A 239 17.33 -26.95 -4.41
C ILE A 239 17.89 -27.22 -3.01
N ALA A 240 18.61 -26.25 -2.43
CA ALA A 240 19.26 -26.42 -1.13
C ALA A 240 18.23 -26.49 0.01
N SER A 241 17.26 -25.58 0.02
CA SER A 241 16.14 -25.56 0.96
C SER A 241 15.26 -26.81 0.81
N GLN A 242 15.06 -27.30 -0.41
CA GLN A 242 14.30 -28.53 -0.65
C GLN A 242 14.97 -29.76 0.00
N ASN A 243 16.30 -29.85 -0.04
CA ASN A 243 17.02 -30.96 0.59
C ASN A 243 16.84 -30.95 2.12
N ILE A 244 16.86 -29.76 2.73
CA ILE A 244 16.57 -29.57 4.16
C ILE A 244 15.11 -29.93 4.46
N ALA A 245 14.15 -29.47 3.65
CA ALA A 245 12.73 -29.79 3.79
C ALA A 245 12.48 -31.31 3.78
N LYS A 246 13.02 -32.01 2.77
CA LYS A 246 12.91 -33.47 2.63
C LYS A 246 13.49 -34.22 3.83
N SER A 247 14.65 -33.80 4.31
CA SER A 247 15.32 -34.41 5.46
C SER A 247 14.53 -34.24 6.77
N ASN A 248 13.66 -33.23 6.83
CA ASN A 248 12.79 -32.94 7.98
C ASN A 248 11.32 -33.31 7.75
N GLY A 249 11.00 -34.04 6.67
CA GLY A 249 9.64 -34.51 6.37
C GLY A 249 8.65 -33.39 6.02
N VAL A 250 9.12 -32.24 5.53
CA VAL A 250 8.27 -31.12 5.09
C VAL A 250 8.05 -31.21 3.58
N SER A 251 6.79 -31.15 3.16
CA SER A 251 6.42 -31.15 1.73
C SER A 251 6.65 -29.77 1.10
N CYS A 252 7.26 -29.75 -0.08
CA CYS A 252 7.52 -28.54 -0.84
C CYS A 252 7.69 -28.86 -2.33
N ALA A 253 7.45 -27.89 -3.20
CA ALA A 253 7.81 -27.94 -4.62
C ALA A 253 9.13 -27.18 -4.88
N LEU A 254 9.72 -27.39 -6.06
CA LEU A 254 10.81 -26.51 -6.53
C LEU A 254 10.22 -25.18 -6.97
N ALA A 255 10.80 -24.07 -6.54
CA ALA A 255 10.48 -22.76 -7.06
C ALA A 255 11.00 -22.61 -8.50
N THR A 256 10.13 -22.14 -9.39
CA THR A 256 10.45 -21.71 -10.75
C THR A 256 10.89 -20.25 -10.76
N GLU A 257 11.43 -19.76 -11.89
CA GLU A 257 11.78 -18.34 -12.04
C GLU A 257 10.56 -17.41 -11.85
N GLU A 258 9.38 -17.82 -12.32
CA GLU A 258 8.15 -17.05 -12.17
C GLU A 258 7.70 -16.95 -10.71
N ASN A 259 7.94 -18.00 -9.91
CA ASN A 259 7.53 -18.01 -8.50
C ASN A 259 8.18 -16.88 -7.71
N TRP A 260 9.46 -16.59 -7.94
CA TRP A 260 10.18 -15.54 -7.21
C TRP A 260 9.56 -14.14 -7.39
N SER A 261 8.94 -13.87 -8.55
CA SER A 261 8.21 -12.62 -8.84
C SER A 261 6.71 -12.68 -8.54
N THR A 262 6.19 -13.76 -7.96
CA THR A 262 4.75 -13.96 -7.78
C THR A 262 4.26 -13.39 -6.45
N GLU A 263 3.30 -12.48 -6.50
CA GLU A 263 2.46 -12.13 -5.35
C GLU A 263 1.31 -13.14 -5.25
N TYR A 264 1.39 -14.07 -4.30
CA TYR A 264 0.41 -15.15 -4.17
C TYR A 264 -0.90 -14.64 -3.58
N GLY A 265 -0.84 -13.74 -2.58
CA GLY A 265 -2.05 -13.25 -1.89
C GLY A 265 -2.80 -14.31 -1.08
N VAL A 266 -2.18 -15.47 -0.86
CA VAL A 266 -2.70 -16.66 -0.16
C VAL A 266 -1.58 -17.32 0.66
N LEU A 267 -1.86 -18.42 1.37
CA LEU A 267 -0.88 -19.19 2.14
C LEU A 267 0.04 -20.00 1.22
N GLU A 268 0.84 -19.33 0.40
CA GLU A 268 1.94 -19.87 -0.39
C GLU A 268 3.17 -18.98 -0.21
N MET A 269 4.38 -19.54 -0.25
CA MET A 269 5.61 -18.77 -0.02
C MET A 269 6.82 -19.42 -0.69
N ASN A 270 7.72 -18.59 -1.22
CA ASN A 270 9.01 -19.01 -1.70
C ASN A 270 10.04 -19.08 -0.56
N VAL A 271 11.00 -20.00 -0.64
CA VAL A 271 12.11 -20.12 0.33
C VAL A 271 13.42 -20.39 -0.40
N GLY A 272 14.41 -19.54 -0.17
CA GLY A 272 15.74 -19.66 -0.76
C GLY A 272 16.87 -19.47 0.26
N ILE A 273 18.02 -20.08 -0.02
CA ILE A 273 19.27 -19.84 0.71
C ILE A 273 20.14 -18.90 -0.11
N VAL A 274 20.71 -17.89 0.54
CA VAL A 274 21.62 -16.93 -0.09
C VAL A 274 22.99 -16.94 0.59
N ASP A 275 24.02 -16.62 -0.19
CA ASP A 275 25.42 -16.68 0.24
C ASP A 275 25.85 -15.51 1.15
N SER A 276 25.15 -14.38 1.06
CA SER A 276 25.48 -13.12 1.72
C SER A 276 24.28 -12.17 1.76
N LEU A 277 24.39 -11.09 2.53
CA LEU A 277 23.44 -9.98 2.50
C LEU A 277 23.33 -9.37 1.10
N ASP A 278 24.47 -9.20 0.41
CA ASP A 278 24.50 -8.65 -0.94
C ASP A 278 23.70 -9.51 -1.93
N ALA A 279 23.85 -10.83 -1.85
CA ALA A 279 23.05 -11.75 -2.66
C ALA A 279 21.55 -11.68 -2.33
N ALA A 280 21.21 -11.45 -1.05
CA ALA A 280 19.82 -11.22 -0.64
C ALA A 280 19.27 -9.93 -1.26
N SER A 281 20.03 -8.84 -1.19
CA SER A 281 19.66 -7.55 -1.78
C SER A 281 19.57 -7.61 -3.31
N GLU A 282 20.45 -8.35 -3.99
CA GLU A 282 20.37 -8.59 -5.43
C GLU A 282 19.10 -9.37 -5.82
N HIS A 283 18.74 -10.40 -5.03
CA HIS A 283 17.49 -11.13 -5.22
C HIS A 283 16.28 -10.21 -5.05
N ILE A 284 16.24 -9.44 -3.96
CA ILE A 284 15.16 -8.48 -3.68
C ILE A 284 15.05 -7.44 -4.81
N ALA A 285 16.16 -6.88 -5.28
CA ALA A 285 16.16 -5.91 -6.37
C ALA A 285 15.66 -6.50 -7.69
N LYS A 286 15.91 -7.80 -7.93
CA LYS A 286 15.48 -8.49 -9.15
C LYS A 286 14.00 -8.88 -9.14
N TYR A 287 13.50 -9.40 -8.02
CA TYR A 287 12.19 -10.05 -7.94
C TYR A 287 11.14 -9.28 -7.12
N GLY A 288 11.58 -8.44 -6.20
CA GLY A 288 10.70 -7.62 -5.36
C GLY A 288 10.00 -6.52 -6.13
N THR A 289 8.87 -6.07 -5.58
CA THR A 289 8.06 -4.99 -6.16
C THR A 289 8.29 -3.65 -5.46
N GLN A 290 9.41 -3.50 -4.73
CA GLN A 290 9.78 -2.27 -4.04
C GLN A 290 8.74 -1.82 -3.00
N HIS A 291 7.98 -2.76 -2.43
CA HIS A 291 6.95 -2.47 -1.44
C HIS A 291 7.53 -2.49 -0.03
N THR A 292 7.69 -3.66 0.58
CA THR A 292 8.22 -3.81 1.93
C THR A 292 9.26 -4.91 1.97
N GLU A 293 10.43 -4.63 2.53
CA GLU A 293 11.50 -5.61 2.65
C GLU A 293 12.01 -5.64 4.09
N ALA A 294 12.14 -6.84 4.67
CA ALA A 294 12.55 -7.02 6.05
C ALA A 294 13.89 -7.75 6.17
N ILE A 295 14.75 -7.28 7.08
CA ILE A 295 15.93 -8.00 7.56
C ILE A 295 15.77 -8.34 9.04
N VAL A 296 16.15 -9.56 9.42
CA VAL A 296 16.33 -9.97 10.82
C VAL A 296 17.82 -10.14 11.07
N THR A 297 18.40 -9.32 11.95
CA THR A 297 19.84 -9.29 12.28
C THR A 297 20.09 -8.60 13.62
N GLU A 298 21.11 -9.05 14.37
CA GLU A 298 21.65 -8.32 15.54
C GLU A 298 22.90 -7.48 15.18
N SER A 299 23.29 -7.43 13.90
CA SER A 299 24.41 -6.65 13.40
C SER A 299 23.95 -5.29 12.89
N ASP A 300 24.35 -4.22 13.58
CA ASP A 300 24.11 -2.84 13.14
C ASP A 300 24.70 -2.57 11.75
N ALA A 301 25.84 -3.19 11.43
CA ALA A 301 26.48 -3.07 10.12
C ALA A 301 25.65 -3.75 9.01
N SER A 302 25.07 -4.93 9.29
CA SER A 302 24.17 -5.62 8.37
C SER A 302 22.90 -4.80 8.15
N ALA A 303 22.29 -4.29 9.23
CA ALA A 303 21.09 -3.46 9.14
C ALA A 303 21.35 -2.19 8.31
N ALA A 304 22.42 -1.45 8.60
CA ALA A 304 22.78 -0.24 7.84
C ALA A 304 23.04 -0.54 6.36
N ARG A 305 23.70 -1.66 6.06
CA ARG A 305 23.96 -2.09 4.68
C ARG A 305 22.67 -2.45 3.95
N PHE A 306 21.78 -3.21 4.59
CA PHE A 306 20.49 -3.58 4.01
C PHE A 306 19.64 -2.35 3.68
N ILE A 307 19.57 -1.36 4.59
CA ILE A 307 18.90 -0.07 4.34
C ILE A 307 19.50 0.62 3.12
N ALA A 308 20.83 0.71 3.03
CA ALA A 308 21.50 1.39 1.92
C ALA A 308 21.28 0.71 0.56
N LEU A 309 21.02 -0.60 0.55
CA LEU A 309 20.77 -1.38 -0.68
C LEU A 309 19.28 -1.51 -1.01
N SER A 310 18.38 -1.16 -0.08
CA SER A 310 16.94 -1.33 -0.26
C SER A 310 16.30 -0.11 -0.90
N ASP A 311 15.89 -0.26 -2.16
CA ASP A 311 15.09 0.74 -2.89
C ASP A 311 13.60 0.36 -2.87
N CYS A 312 12.99 0.38 -1.69
CA CYS A 312 11.58 0.05 -1.48
C CYS A 312 10.84 1.12 -0.66
N ALA A 313 9.53 0.97 -0.51
CA ALA A 313 8.70 1.89 0.23
C ALA A 313 8.86 1.80 1.75
N ALA A 314 9.16 0.62 2.28
CA ALA A 314 9.47 0.45 3.70
C ALA A 314 10.52 -0.65 3.92
N VAL A 315 11.56 -0.30 4.69
CA VAL A 315 12.60 -1.24 5.14
C VAL A 315 12.34 -1.58 6.60
N MET A 316 12.15 -2.86 6.91
CA MET A 316 11.93 -3.36 8.26
C MET A 316 13.21 -3.96 8.83
N ILE A 317 13.53 -3.62 10.08
CA ILE A 317 14.66 -4.20 10.81
C ILE A 317 14.10 -4.88 12.04
N ASN A 318 14.24 -6.20 12.13
CA ASN A 318 13.71 -7.02 13.23
C ASN A 318 12.21 -6.79 13.47
N ALA A 319 11.46 -6.54 12.40
CA ALA A 319 10.01 -6.30 12.43
C ALA A 319 9.31 -6.98 11.25
N SER A 320 8.04 -7.30 11.44
CA SER A 320 7.20 -7.90 10.40
C SER A 320 6.94 -6.94 9.25
N THR A 321 6.86 -7.46 8.02
CA THR A 321 6.47 -6.68 6.85
C THR A 321 5.05 -6.10 6.99
N ARG A 322 4.21 -6.73 7.83
CA ARG A 322 2.82 -6.32 8.10
C ARG A 322 2.67 -4.93 8.72
N PHE A 323 3.74 -4.35 9.26
CA PHE A 323 3.73 -3.00 9.80
C PHE A 323 3.72 -1.90 8.73
N THR A 324 3.87 -2.21 7.44
CA THR A 324 3.65 -1.22 6.37
C THR A 324 2.16 -0.96 6.20
N ASP A 325 1.60 -0.16 7.09
CA ASP A 325 0.18 0.16 7.18
C ASP A 325 0.03 1.54 7.83
N GLY A 326 -0.90 2.35 7.32
CA GLY A 326 -1.13 3.71 7.78
C GLY A 326 -1.44 3.86 9.27
N GLU A 327 -2.28 2.97 9.83
CA GLU A 327 -2.60 3.02 11.25
C GLU A 327 -1.40 2.57 12.10
N GLU A 328 -0.73 1.48 11.69
CA GLU A 328 0.41 0.92 12.43
C GLU A 328 1.65 1.84 12.42
N MET A 329 1.83 2.63 11.35
CA MET A 329 2.92 3.62 11.25
C MET A 329 2.56 4.98 11.86
N GLY A 330 1.38 5.11 12.48
CA GLY A 330 0.98 6.34 13.18
C GLY A 330 0.45 7.45 12.28
N PHE A 331 0.18 7.19 10.99
CA PHE A 331 -0.51 8.12 10.11
C PHE A 331 -2.02 8.17 10.37
N GLY A 332 -2.55 7.20 11.11
CA GLY A 332 -3.94 7.13 11.58
C GLY A 332 -4.96 6.76 10.50
N ALA A 333 -4.67 7.02 9.23
CA ALA A 333 -5.42 6.54 8.08
C ALA A 333 -4.51 6.46 6.85
N GLU A 334 -4.89 5.63 5.88
CA GLU A 334 -4.22 5.57 4.57
C GLU A 334 -5.22 5.41 3.42
N ILE A 335 -4.93 6.05 2.29
CA ILE A 335 -5.66 5.82 1.04
C ILE A 335 -5.13 4.61 0.28
N GLY A 336 -3.91 4.18 0.59
CA GLY A 336 -3.21 3.03 0.02
C GLY A 336 -1.70 3.14 0.26
N ILE A 337 -0.95 2.16 -0.24
CA ILE A 337 0.51 2.12 -0.11
C ILE A 337 1.11 2.25 -1.49
N SER A 338 1.90 3.30 -1.71
CA SER A 338 2.59 3.50 -2.97
C SER A 338 4.01 2.95 -2.91
N ASN A 339 4.40 2.19 -3.93
CA ASN A 339 5.78 1.76 -4.14
C ASN A 339 6.51 2.64 -5.17
N GLN A 340 5.83 3.59 -5.80
CA GLN A 340 6.42 4.50 -6.77
C GLN A 340 7.38 5.49 -6.09
N LYS A 341 8.31 6.05 -6.86
CA LYS A 341 9.31 6.98 -6.32
C LYS A 341 8.83 8.43 -6.22
N LEU A 342 7.89 8.83 -7.08
CA LEU A 342 7.48 10.22 -7.20
C LEU A 342 6.38 10.57 -6.17
N HIS A 343 6.53 11.73 -5.55
CA HIS A 343 5.57 12.35 -4.61
C HIS A 343 5.43 11.64 -3.25
N ALA A 344 4.71 10.52 -3.20
CA ALA A 344 4.45 9.78 -1.98
C ALA A 344 4.86 8.32 -2.16
N ARG A 345 5.62 7.79 -1.19
CA ARG A 345 6.12 6.41 -1.18
C ARG A 345 5.93 5.84 0.23
N GLY A 346 5.35 4.66 0.33
CA GLY A 346 4.86 4.07 1.57
C GLY A 346 3.35 4.32 1.78
N PRO A 347 2.86 4.09 3.00
CA PRO A 347 1.48 4.39 3.37
C PRO A 347 1.14 5.87 3.13
N MET A 348 0.07 6.11 2.38
CA MET A 348 -0.34 7.44 1.96
C MET A 348 -1.45 7.98 2.88
N GLY A 349 -1.03 8.67 3.94
CA GLY A 349 -1.93 9.41 4.86
C GLY A 349 -2.38 10.78 4.32
N LEU A 350 -2.88 11.65 5.20
CA LEU A 350 -3.40 12.97 4.82
C LEU A 350 -2.35 13.87 4.16
N GLU A 351 -1.12 13.91 4.67
CA GLU A 351 -0.04 14.72 4.12
C GLU A 351 0.32 14.31 2.67
N ALA A 352 0.24 13.00 2.38
CA ALA A 352 0.47 12.49 1.03
C ALA A 352 -0.59 12.97 0.02
N MET A 353 -1.75 13.42 0.49
CA MET A 353 -2.82 14.00 -0.34
C MET A 353 -2.70 15.53 -0.48
N THR A 354 -1.51 16.08 -0.24
CA THR A 354 -1.23 17.52 -0.41
C THR A 354 -0.09 17.73 -1.40
N THR A 355 -0.04 18.91 -2.01
CA THR A 355 1.13 19.42 -2.73
C THR A 355 1.63 20.69 -2.04
N THR A 356 2.51 21.45 -2.68
CA THR A 356 3.13 22.64 -2.08
C THR A 356 3.01 23.87 -2.95
N THR A 357 2.95 25.04 -2.32
CA THR A 357 3.04 26.33 -3.00
C THR A 357 4.09 27.22 -2.35
N TRP A 358 4.75 28.06 -3.14
CA TRP A 358 5.70 29.06 -2.67
C TRP A 358 5.02 30.42 -2.53
N ILE A 359 5.14 30.99 -1.34
CA ILE A 359 4.79 32.37 -1.03
C ILE A 359 6.08 33.18 -1.01
N VAL A 360 6.13 34.19 -1.86
CA VAL A 360 7.26 35.12 -1.95
C VAL A 360 6.79 36.49 -1.51
N SER A 361 7.34 36.98 -0.40
CA SER A 361 7.04 38.31 0.14
C SER A 361 8.23 39.24 -0.10
N GLY A 362 7.96 40.39 -0.68
CA GLY A 362 8.96 41.42 -0.95
C GLY A 362 8.48 42.80 -0.53
N ASN A 363 9.37 43.77 -0.68
CA ASN A 363 9.14 45.19 -0.47
C ASN A 363 9.50 46.00 -1.73
N GLY A 364 9.21 45.45 -2.91
CA GLY A 364 9.50 46.09 -4.21
C GLY A 364 10.80 45.64 -4.89
N GLN A 365 11.38 44.50 -4.51
CA GLN A 365 12.52 43.93 -5.23
C GLN A 365 12.16 43.64 -6.70
N ILE A 366 13.02 44.08 -7.62
CA ILE A 366 12.96 43.76 -9.05
C ILE A 366 14.13 42.85 -9.46
N ARG A 367 13.98 42.13 -10.58
CA ARG A 367 15.04 41.32 -11.19
C ARG A 367 15.79 42.16 -12.23
N ASN A 368 17.11 42.31 -12.06
CA ASN A 368 17.98 43.00 -13.01
C ASN A 368 18.53 42.04 -14.06
#